data_AF-A0A9W7YHF0-F1
#
_entry.id   AF-A0A9W7YHF0-F1
#
_cell.length_a   1.000
_cell.length_b   1.000
_cell.length_c   1.000
_cell.angle_alpha   90.00
_cell.angle_beta   90.00
_cell.angle_gamma   90.00
#
_symmetry.space_group_name_H-M   'P 1'
#
loop_
_entity.id
_entity.type
_entity.pdbx_description
1 polymer ?
#
loop_
_entity_poly.entity_id
_entity_poly.type
_entity_poly.pdbx_seq_one_letter_code
_entity_poly.pdbx_strand_id
1 'polypeptide(L)'
;MARVVPDGIVAFFPSYLYMESIVAMWNDNDVLKEVWKHKLIFVETPDAAETSVALQNYRAACSNGRGAVLFSVARGKVSEGIDFDHNYGRAVIMFGIPYQYTESRILKARLEFMREAHQIRENDFLTFDALRHASQCIGRVLRGKTDYGLMVLADKRYSRADKRSKLPRWISTCLTETSINLSTDMAVGLARKFLKAMAQPFELESQLGISMWANEHIVQHGGRGDVVDTESDAMQVDQVG
;
A
#
# COMPACT_ATOMS: atom_id res chain seq x y z
N MET A 1 11.49 -6.72 10.32
CA MET A 1 10.84 -5.44 9.94
C MET A 1 10.37 -4.62 11.15
N ALA A 2 9.63 -5.19 12.10
CA ALA A 2 9.07 -4.46 13.27
C ALA A 2 10.09 -3.61 14.07
N ARG A 3 11.35 -4.05 14.17
CA ARG A 3 12.43 -3.29 14.83
C ARG A 3 12.91 -2.04 14.07
N VAL A 4 12.73 -2.00 12.75
CA VAL A 4 13.37 -0.99 11.88
C VAL A 4 12.37 0.03 11.35
N VAL A 5 11.14 -0.39 11.05
CA VAL A 5 10.11 0.51 10.53
C VAL A 5 9.49 1.29 11.70
N PRO A 6 9.43 2.64 11.64
CA PRO A 6 8.73 3.43 12.64
C PRO A 6 7.21 3.21 12.58
N ASP A 7 6.50 3.55 13.66
CA ASP A 7 5.03 3.67 13.66
C ASP A 7 4.28 2.43 13.15
N GLY A 8 3.48 2.55 12.09
CA GLY A 8 2.59 1.54 11.56
C GLY A 8 3.19 0.63 10.48
N ILE A 9 2.91 -0.67 10.60
CA ILE A 9 3.12 -1.66 9.54
C ILE A 9 1.77 -2.32 9.22
N VAL A 10 1.38 -2.36 7.95
CA VAL A 10 0.22 -3.16 7.51
C VAL A 10 0.70 -4.37 6.73
N ALA A 11 0.30 -5.56 7.19
CA ALA A 11 0.69 -6.83 6.61
C ALA A 11 -0.54 -7.50 6.01
N PHE A 12 -0.59 -7.59 4.69
CA PHE A 12 -1.68 -8.20 3.95
C PHE A 12 -1.39 -9.67 3.66
N PHE A 13 -2.33 -10.53 4.03
CA PHE A 13 -2.35 -11.96 3.75
C PHE A 13 -3.35 -12.27 2.62
N PRO A 14 -3.18 -13.40 1.89
CA PRO A 14 -4.06 -13.75 0.79
C PRO A 14 -5.47 -14.18 1.23
N SER A 15 -5.62 -14.74 2.44
CA SER A 15 -6.89 -15.19 3.00
C SER A 15 -6.87 -15.24 4.53
N TYR A 16 -8.05 -15.23 5.17
CA TYR A 16 -8.19 -15.39 6.62
C TYR A 16 -7.61 -16.72 7.12
N LEU A 17 -7.93 -17.83 6.45
CA LEU A 17 -7.39 -19.15 6.81
C LEU A 17 -5.86 -19.19 6.79
N TYR A 18 -5.24 -18.57 5.79
CA TYR A 18 -3.78 -18.50 5.70
C TYR A 18 -3.21 -17.60 6.81
N MET A 19 -3.84 -16.46 7.09
CA MET A 19 -3.43 -15.58 8.18
C MET A 19 -3.52 -16.30 9.54
N GLU A 20 -4.64 -16.93 9.86
CA GLU A 20 -4.87 -17.66 11.11
C GLU A 20 -3.84 -18.77 11.32
N SER A 21 -3.60 -19.60 10.29
CA SER A 21 -2.61 -20.67 10.37
C SER A 21 -1.18 -20.16 10.60
N ILE A 22 -0.79 -19.07 9.93
CA ILE A 22 0.53 -18.46 10.12
C ILE A 22 0.66 -17.80 11.49
N VAL A 23 -0.38 -17.10 11.96
CA VAL A 23 -0.41 -16.46 13.28
C VAL A 23 -0.33 -17.52 14.38
N ALA A 24 -1.07 -18.63 14.26
CA ALA A 24 -0.98 -19.75 15.20
C ALA A 24 0.44 -20.33 15.23
N MET A 25 1.02 -20.63 14.06
CA MET A 25 2.41 -21.11 13.96
C MET A 25 3.41 -20.11 14.55
N TRP A 26 3.22 -18.80 14.36
CA TRP A 26 4.09 -17.77 14.93
C TRP A 26 3.92 -17.61 16.44
N ASN A 27 2.76 -17.92 16.98
CA ASN A 27 2.53 -17.98 18.42
C ASN A 27 3.31 -19.14 19.05
N ASP A 28 3.21 -20.33 18.44
CA ASP A 28 3.86 -21.55 18.94
C ASP A 28 5.39 -21.47 18.87
N ASN A 29 5.94 -20.74 17.89
CA ASN A 29 7.38 -20.53 17.72
C ASN A 29 7.90 -19.25 18.40
N ASP A 30 7.13 -18.62 19.28
CA ASP A 30 7.48 -17.38 19.99
C ASP A 30 7.80 -16.15 19.10
N VAL A 31 7.55 -16.22 17.80
CA VAL A 31 7.78 -15.13 16.85
C VAL A 31 6.90 -13.92 17.18
N LEU A 32 5.64 -14.15 17.58
CA LEU A 32 4.74 -13.06 17.98
C LEU A 32 5.26 -12.34 19.22
N LYS A 33 5.88 -13.05 20.18
CA LYS A 33 6.46 -12.43 21.38
C LYS A 33 7.63 -11.51 21.01
N GLU A 34 8.47 -11.90 20.06
CA GLU A 34 9.56 -11.03 19.56
C GLU A 34 9.03 -9.79 18.84
N VAL A 35 7.95 -9.92 18.06
CA VAL A 35 7.30 -8.76 17.42
C VAL A 35 6.67 -7.84 18.48
N TRP A 36 6.02 -8.41 19.49
CA TRP A 36 5.34 -7.68 20.57
C TRP A 36 6.28 -6.79 21.37
N LYS A 37 7.55 -7.18 21.54
CA LYS A 37 8.58 -6.32 22.17
C LYS A 37 8.70 -4.97 21.46
N HIS A 38 8.53 -4.95 20.14
CA HIS A 38 8.73 -3.75 19.33
C HIS A 38 7.44 -3.01 18.95
N LYS A 39 6.33 -3.72 18.67
CA LYS A 39 5.07 -3.11 18.23
C LYS A 39 3.87 -3.92 18.72
N LEU A 40 2.74 -3.25 18.95
CA LEU A 40 1.48 -3.93 19.25
C LEU A 40 0.95 -4.64 18.00
N ILE A 41 0.27 -5.78 18.18
CA ILE A 41 -0.25 -6.58 17.08
C ILE A 41 -1.77 -6.51 17.10
N PHE A 42 -2.36 -6.16 15.97
CA PHE A 42 -3.80 -6.15 15.73
C PHE A 42 -4.11 -7.04 14.54
N VAL A 43 -5.24 -7.74 14.57
CA VAL A 43 -5.63 -8.70 13.54
C VAL A 43 -7.04 -8.35 13.07
N GLU A 44 -7.22 -8.26 11.76
CA GLU A 44 -8.53 -8.14 11.11
C GLU A 44 -9.32 -9.43 11.33
N THR A 45 -10.59 -9.31 11.70
CA THR A 45 -11.50 -10.45 11.79
C THR A 45 -12.61 -10.31 10.75
N PRO A 46 -13.32 -11.40 10.41
CA PRO A 46 -14.48 -11.30 9.52
C PRO A 46 -15.58 -10.39 10.08
N ASP A 47 -15.63 -10.19 11.40
CA ASP A 47 -16.57 -9.27 12.04
C ASP A 47 -16.17 -7.80 11.84
N ALA A 48 -17.14 -7.00 11.41
CA ALA A 48 -16.92 -5.57 11.14
C ALA A 48 -16.74 -4.76 12.43
N ALA A 49 -17.45 -5.11 13.50
CA ALA A 49 -17.39 -4.35 14.75
C ALA A 49 -16.02 -4.55 15.42
N GLU A 50 -15.57 -5.80 15.55
CA GLU A 50 -14.22 -6.12 16.05
C GLU A 50 -13.12 -5.46 15.21
N THR A 51 -13.21 -5.54 13.89
CA THR A 51 -12.22 -4.92 12.98
C THR A 51 -12.15 -3.41 13.16
N SER A 52 -13.29 -2.74 13.37
CA SER A 52 -13.33 -1.30 13.63
C SER A 52 -12.58 -0.93 14.93
N VAL A 53 -12.81 -1.71 16.00
CA VAL A 53 -12.12 -1.52 17.29
C VAL A 53 -10.62 -1.78 17.14
N ALA A 54 -10.23 -2.85 16.44
CA ALA A 54 -8.83 -3.16 16.17
C ALA A 54 -8.12 -2.04 15.40
N LEU A 55 -8.79 -1.47 14.38
CA LEU A 55 -8.26 -0.36 13.59
C LEU A 55 -8.12 0.93 14.40
N GLN A 56 -9.10 1.23 15.26
CA GLN A 56 -9.03 2.39 16.16
C GLN A 56 -7.84 2.27 17.12
N ASN A 57 -7.66 1.10 17.72
CA ASN A 57 -6.54 0.84 18.62
C ASN A 57 -5.19 0.84 17.90
N TYR A 58 -5.14 0.34 16.66
CA TYR A 58 -3.97 0.42 15.79
C TYR A 58 -3.53 1.87 15.56
N ARG A 59 -4.48 2.75 15.20
CA ARG A 59 -4.20 4.18 15.00
C ARG A 59 -3.73 4.85 16.29
N ALA A 60 -4.39 4.59 17.41
CA ALA A 60 -3.98 5.11 18.71
C ALA A 60 -2.55 4.67 19.08
N ALA A 61 -2.19 3.41 18.86
CA ALA A 61 -0.86 2.89 19.12
C ALA A 61 0.23 3.54 18.23
N CYS A 62 -0.09 3.85 16.97
CA CYS A 62 0.80 4.57 16.07
C CYS A 62 1.02 6.03 16.51
N SER A 63 -0.04 6.71 16.94
CA SER A 63 0.04 8.12 17.37
C SER A 63 0.68 8.29 18.75
N ASN A 64 0.61 7.28 19.61
CA ASN A 64 1.19 7.31 20.96
C ASN A 64 2.66 6.86 21.01
N GLY A 65 3.33 6.70 19.86
CA GLY A 65 4.76 6.38 19.77
C GLY A 65 5.15 4.93 20.06
N ARG A 66 4.19 4.05 20.39
CA ARG A 66 4.45 2.61 20.55
C ARG A 66 4.65 1.90 19.22
N GLY A 67 3.90 2.31 18.20
CA GLY A 67 3.84 1.66 16.90
C GLY A 67 3.03 0.36 16.93
N ALA A 68 2.54 -0.04 15.77
CA ALA A 68 1.66 -1.19 15.65
C ALA A 68 1.86 -1.95 14.33
N VAL A 69 1.46 -3.22 14.33
CA VAL A 69 1.36 -4.07 13.16
C VAL A 69 -0.10 -4.48 13.02
N LEU A 70 -0.69 -4.23 11.85
CA LEU A 70 -2.02 -4.69 11.51
C LEU A 70 -1.91 -5.86 10.53
N PHE A 71 -2.35 -7.04 10.95
CA PHE A 71 -2.55 -8.19 10.06
C PHE A 71 -3.92 -8.09 9.42
N SER A 72 -3.94 -8.00 8.10
CA SER A 72 -5.15 -7.80 7.30
C SER A 72 -5.19 -8.77 6.13
N VAL A 73 -6.35 -8.90 5.50
CA VAL A 73 -6.52 -9.72 4.30
C VAL A 73 -6.60 -8.83 3.06
N ALA A 74 -5.87 -9.18 1.99
CA ALA A 74 -5.77 -8.40 0.75
C ALA A 74 -7.10 -8.30 -0.04
N ARG A 75 -8.07 -9.14 0.31
CA ARG A 75 -9.45 -9.13 -0.21
C ARG A 75 -10.47 -8.97 0.93
N GLY A 76 -10.00 -8.44 2.06
CA GLY A 76 -10.79 -8.16 3.26
C GLY A 76 -11.35 -6.74 3.25
N LYS A 77 -12.12 -6.41 4.29
CA LYS A 77 -12.80 -5.11 4.42
C LYS A 77 -11.79 -3.97 4.55
N VAL A 78 -10.70 -4.23 5.29
CA VAL A 78 -9.63 -3.24 5.50
C VAL A 78 -8.96 -2.87 4.17
N SER A 79 -8.80 -3.82 3.25
CA SER A 79 -8.18 -3.60 1.94
C SER A 79 -9.04 -2.85 0.91
N GLU A 80 -10.32 -2.60 1.20
CA GLU A 80 -11.26 -1.92 0.29
C GLU A 80 -11.63 -0.51 0.74
N GLY A 81 -11.76 -0.26 2.05
CA GLY A 81 -12.32 1.00 2.56
C GLY A 81 -11.39 1.86 3.42
N ILE A 82 -10.20 1.36 3.79
CA ILE A 82 -9.36 2.02 4.79
C ILE A 82 -8.07 2.54 4.19
N ASP A 83 -7.73 3.78 4.53
CA ASP A 83 -6.51 4.43 4.09
C ASP A 83 -5.49 4.49 5.24
N PHE A 84 -4.22 4.30 4.89
CA PHE A 84 -3.09 4.25 5.82
C PHE A 84 -2.11 5.36 5.45
N ASP A 85 -2.49 6.58 5.75
CA ASP A 85 -1.70 7.77 5.46
C ASP A 85 -0.57 7.96 6.48
N HIS A 86 0.57 8.48 6.01
CA HIS A 86 1.67 8.90 6.87
C HIS A 86 2.15 7.81 7.84
N ASN A 87 2.13 8.12 9.14
CA ASN A 87 2.64 7.26 10.21
C ASN A 87 1.81 5.97 10.37
N TYR A 88 0.56 5.94 9.88
CA TYR A 88 -0.28 4.74 9.95
C TYR A 88 0.13 3.67 8.93
N GLY A 89 1.01 3.97 7.97
CA GLY A 89 1.35 3.06 6.86
C GLY A 89 2.83 3.00 6.49
N ARG A 90 3.77 3.32 7.39
CA ARG A 90 5.21 3.46 7.04
C ARG A 90 5.83 2.25 6.34
N ALA A 91 5.32 1.05 6.58
CA ALA A 91 5.58 -0.08 5.69
C ALA A 91 4.32 -0.89 5.42
N VAL A 92 4.23 -1.41 4.19
CA VAL A 92 3.27 -2.44 3.84
C VAL A 92 3.97 -3.66 3.31
N ILE A 93 3.55 -4.81 3.84
CA ILE A 93 4.09 -6.12 3.52
C ILE A 93 2.96 -6.93 2.91
N MET A 94 3.10 -7.30 1.64
CA MET A 94 2.20 -8.23 0.96
C MET A 94 2.78 -9.63 1.08
N PHE A 95 2.19 -10.47 1.94
CA PHE A 95 2.58 -11.87 2.07
C PHE A 95 1.93 -12.70 0.97
N GLY A 96 2.75 -13.30 0.11
CA GLY A 96 2.23 -14.09 -1.00
C GLY A 96 1.56 -13.25 -2.08
N ILE A 97 0.91 -13.95 -3.03
CA ILE A 97 0.08 -13.34 -4.07
C ILE A 97 -1.39 -13.65 -3.75
N PRO A 98 -2.29 -12.64 -3.66
CA PRO A 98 -3.67 -12.84 -3.25
C PRO A 98 -4.54 -13.41 -4.38
N TYR A 99 -4.30 -14.67 -4.73
CA TYR A 99 -5.12 -15.39 -5.70
C TYR A 99 -6.54 -15.65 -5.19
N GLN A 100 -7.49 -15.68 -6.11
CA GLN A 100 -8.85 -16.14 -5.80
C GLN A 100 -8.88 -17.66 -5.63
N TYR A 101 -9.87 -18.13 -4.88
CA TYR A 101 -10.13 -19.56 -4.74
C TYR A 101 -10.60 -20.17 -6.07
N THR A 102 -9.77 -21.03 -6.65
CA THR A 102 -9.94 -21.56 -8.02
C THR A 102 -11.06 -22.58 -8.16
N GLU A 103 -11.46 -23.24 -7.07
CA GLU A 103 -12.51 -24.27 -7.12
C GLU A 103 -13.94 -23.70 -7.02
N SER A 104 -14.09 -22.37 -6.99
CA SER A 104 -15.41 -21.73 -7.04
C SER A 104 -16.08 -21.94 -8.40
N ARG A 105 -17.32 -22.45 -8.39
CA ARG A 105 -18.14 -22.63 -9.62
C ARG A 105 -18.33 -21.31 -10.36
N ILE A 106 -18.52 -20.21 -9.63
CA ILE A 106 -18.71 -18.87 -10.20
C ILE A 106 -17.45 -18.43 -10.94
N LEU A 107 -16.27 -18.68 -10.36
CA LEU A 107 -15.01 -18.32 -10.99
C LEU A 107 -14.75 -19.16 -12.23
N LYS A 108 -15.00 -20.48 -12.18
CA LYS A 108 -14.86 -21.37 -13.35
C LYS A 108 -15.75 -20.91 -14.52
N ALA A 109 -17.02 -20.64 -14.26
CA ALA A 109 -17.93 -20.12 -15.29
C ALA A 109 -17.46 -18.77 -15.86
N ARG A 110 -16.93 -17.87 -15.02
CA ARG A 110 -16.35 -16.60 -15.48
C ARG A 110 -15.10 -16.81 -16.33
N LEU A 111 -14.24 -17.75 -15.96
CA LEU A 111 -13.03 -18.08 -16.71
C LEU A 111 -13.36 -18.68 -18.07
N GLU A 112 -14.35 -19.59 -18.14
CA GLU A 112 -14.87 -20.14 -19.39
C GLU A 112 -15.42 -19.03 -20.30
N PHE A 113 -16.25 -18.13 -19.76
CA PHE A 113 -16.75 -16.97 -20.50
C PHE A 113 -15.62 -16.07 -21.02
N MET A 114 -14.63 -15.74 -20.19
CA MET A 114 -13.49 -14.90 -20.59
C MET A 114 -12.64 -15.56 -21.68
N ARG A 115 -12.52 -16.89 -21.65
CA ARG A 115 -11.82 -17.67 -22.66
C ARG A 115 -12.58 -17.66 -24.00
N GLU A 116 -13.89 -17.85 -23.98
CA GLU A 116 -14.72 -17.95 -25.18
C GLU A 116 -15.02 -16.58 -25.82
N ALA A 117 -15.43 -15.59 -25.02
CA ALA A 117 -15.82 -14.28 -25.51
C ALA A 117 -14.64 -13.34 -25.78
N HIS A 118 -13.56 -13.45 -24.99
CA HIS A 118 -12.44 -12.50 -25.03
C HIS A 118 -11.08 -13.14 -25.32
N GLN A 119 -11.02 -14.47 -25.52
CA GLN A 119 -9.77 -15.21 -25.80
C GLN A 119 -8.69 -15.01 -24.72
N ILE A 120 -9.12 -14.71 -23.48
CA ILE A 120 -8.22 -14.51 -22.35
C ILE A 120 -7.94 -15.86 -21.70
N ARG A 121 -6.65 -16.21 -21.58
CA ARG A 121 -6.24 -17.44 -20.87
C ARG A 121 -6.56 -17.32 -19.38
N GLU A 122 -6.97 -18.43 -18.79
CA GLU A 122 -7.36 -18.48 -17.38
C GLU A 122 -6.26 -17.97 -16.43
N ASN A 123 -5.02 -18.42 -16.67
CA ASN A 123 -3.84 -17.99 -15.91
C ASN A 123 -3.57 -16.48 -16.02
N ASP A 124 -3.89 -15.87 -17.17
CA ASP A 124 -3.70 -14.45 -17.37
C ASP A 124 -4.71 -13.63 -16.56
N PHE A 125 -5.98 -14.05 -16.57
CA PHE A 125 -7.03 -13.45 -15.76
C PHE A 125 -6.73 -13.57 -14.27
N LEU A 126 -6.39 -14.78 -13.78
CA LEU A 126 -6.09 -15.00 -12.36
C LEU A 126 -4.90 -14.18 -11.88
N THR A 127 -3.84 -14.11 -12.69
CA THR A 127 -2.66 -13.32 -12.36
C THR A 127 -2.96 -11.82 -12.38
N PHE A 128 -3.72 -11.35 -13.38
CA PHE A 128 -4.13 -9.95 -13.45
C PHE A 128 -4.97 -9.54 -12.24
N ASP A 129 -5.99 -10.33 -11.89
CA ASP A 129 -6.85 -10.00 -10.74
C ASP A 129 -6.07 -10.03 -9.42
N ALA A 130 -5.18 -11.00 -9.22
CA ALA A 130 -4.37 -11.06 -8.01
C ALA A 130 -3.40 -9.87 -7.89
N LEU A 131 -2.75 -9.48 -8.98
CA LEU A 131 -1.84 -8.32 -8.96
C LEU A 131 -2.58 -6.99 -8.85
N ARG A 132 -3.80 -6.90 -9.38
CA ARG A 132 -4.68 -5.74 -9.17
C ARG A 132 -4.98 -5.53 -7.69
N HIS A 133 -5.39 -6.58 -6.97
CA HIS A 133 -5.65 -6.49 -5.52
C HIS A 133 -4.38 -6.22 -4.73
N ALA A 134 -3.26 -6.87 -5.08
CA ALA A 134 -1.98 -6.58 -4.43
C ALA A 134 -1.56 -5.11 -4.59
N SER A 135 -1.70 -4.58 -5.81
CA SER A 135 -1.39 -3.18 -6.14
C SER A 135 -2.32 -2.20 -5.42
N GLN A 136 -3.60 -2.56 -5.28
CA GLN A 136 -4.57 -1.76 -4.53
C GLN A 136 -4.17 -1.67 -3.06
N CYS A 137 -3.80 -2.79 -2.43
CA CYS A 137 -3.39 -2.81 -1.03
C CYS A 137 -2.13 -1.97 -0.77
N ILE A 138 -1.08 -2.16 -1.57
CA ILE A 138 0.17 -1.39 -1.40
C ILE A 138 -0.02 0.09 -1.75
N GLY A 139 -0.91 0.41 -2.70
CA GLY A 139 -1.24 1.78 -3.09
C GLY A 139 -1.93 2.59 -1.99
N ARG A 140 -2.48 1.95 -0.94
CA ARG A 140 -3.17 2.67 0.16
C ARG A 140 -2.25 3.49 1.05
N VAL A 141 -0.95 3.20 0.98
CA VAL A 141 0.10 3.77 1.83
C VAL A 141 0.56 5.14 1.38
N LEU A 142 0.63 5.37 0.07
CA LEU A 142 1.16 6.61 -0.47
C LEU A 142 0.00 7.56 -0.81
N ARG A 143 -0.09 8.66 -0.07
CA ARG A 143 -1.19 9.64 -0.22
C ARG A 143 -0.77 11.00 -0.77
N GLY A 144 0.51 11.34 -0.70
CA GLY A 144 1.01 12.63 -1.16
C GLY A 144 2.50 12.59 -1.46
N LYS A 145 3.01 13.66 -2.06
CA LYS A 145 4.44 13.80 -2.43
C LYS A 145 5.36 13.94 -1.24
N THR A 146 4.82 14.42 -0.12
CA THR A 146 5.51 14.54 1.17
C THR A 146 5.49 13.23 1.96
N ASP A 147 4.71 12.25 1.53
CA ASP A 147 4.56 10.98 2.21
C ASP A 147 5.53 9.93 1.65
N TYR A 148 5.99 9.06 2.52
CA TYR A 148 6.87 7.96 2.15
C TYR A 148 6.45 6.68 2.88
N GLY A 149 6.59 5.57 2.18
CA GLY A 149 6.28 4.26 2.70
C GLY A 149 7.14 3.20 2.02
N LEU A 150 7.48 2.18 2.79
CA LEU A 150 8.19 1.01 2.29
C LEU A 150 7.16 -0.02 1.82
N MET A 151 7.21 -0.43 0.55
CA MET A 151 6.38 -1.50 0.01
C MET A 151 7.21 -2.77 -0.16
N VAL A 152 6.79 -3.87 0.46
CA VAL A 152 7.48 -5.16 0.41
C VAL A 152 6.55 -6.21 -0.18
N LEU A 153 6.94 -6.77 -1.32
CA LEU A 153 6.26 -7.90 -1.95
C LEU A 153 6.96 -9.20 -1.52
N ALA A 154 6.46 -9.85 -0.49
CA ALA A 154 7.09 -11.00 0.16
C ALA A 154 6.69 -12.33 -0.53
N ASP A 155 7.06 -12.48 -1.80
CA ASP A 155 6.96 -13.74 -2.55
C ASP A 155 7.90 -13.75 -3.76
N LYS A 156 8.66 -14.83 -3.94
CA LYS A 156 9.58 -15.00 -5.09
C LYS A 156 8.85 -14.90 -6.43
N ARG A 157 7.57 -15.25 -6.50
CA ARG A 157 6.77 -15.21 -7.73
C ARG A 157 6.66 -13.78 -8.30
N TYR A 158 6.75 -12.73 -7.48
CA TYR A 158 6.72 -11.35 -7.98
C TYR A 158 7.90 -11.00 -8.89
N SER A 159 9.04 -11.69 -8.78
CA SER A 159 10.21 -11.44 -9.64
C SER A 159 10.07 -12.03 -11.05
N ARG A 160 9.10 -12.93 -11.27
CA ARG A 160 8.87 -13.52 -12.59
C ARG A 160 8.32 -12.49 -13.57
N ALA A 161 8.81 -12.51 -14.81
CA ALA A 161 8.44 -11.56 -15.86
C ALA A 161 6.93 -11.53 -16.14
N ASP A 162 6.24 -12.67 -16.08
CA ASP A 162 4.79 -12.78 -16.31
C ASP A 162 3.94 -12.03 -15.27
N LYS A 163 4.51 -11.78 -14.09
CA LYS A 163 3.85 -11.07 -12.99
C LYS A 163 4.34 -9.64 -12.88
N ARG A 164 5.66 -9.44 -12.93
CA ARG A 164 6.27 -8.11 -12.84
C ARG A 164 5.78 -7.17 -13.94
N SER A 165 5.62 -7.67 -15.16
CA SER A 165 5.09 -6.88 -16.29
C SER A 165 3.64 -6.41 -16.11
N LYS A 166 2.87 -7.09 -15.25
CA LYS A 166 1.47 -6.80 -14.95
C LYS A 166 1.30 -5.87 -13.75
N LEU A 167 2.38 -5.52 -13.03
CA LEU A 167 2.34 -4.49 -12.00
C LEU A 167 2.24 -3.10 -12.65
N PRO A 168 1.48 -2.16 -12.07
CA PRO A 168 1.40 -0.79 -12.54
C PRO A 168 2.79 -0.16 -12.72
N ARG A 169 2.94 0.68 -13.75
CA ARG A 169 4.23 1.31 -14.10
C ARG A 169 4.87 2.03 -12.92
N TRP A 170 4.07 2.75 -12.12
CA TRP A 170 4.58 3.49 -10.97
C TRP A 170 5.24 2.59 -9.91
N ILE A 171 4.76 1.35 -9.70
CA ILE A 171 5.42 0.36 -8.83
C ILE A 171 6.66 -0.21 -9.53
N SER A 172 6.50 -0.60 -10.81
CA SER A 172 7.56 -1.24 -11.58
C SER A 172 8.80 -0.36 -11.75
N THR A 173 8.63 0.96 -11.85
CA THR A 173 9.75 1.93 -11.92
C THR A 173 10.52 1.99 -10.59
N CYS A 174 9.86 1.80 -9.45
CA CYS A 174 10.51 1.76 -8.14
C CYS A 174 11.22 0.41 -7.87
N LEU A 175 10.84 -0.66 -8.57
CA LEU A 175 11.48 -1.97 -8.48
C LEU A 175 12.78 -2.02 -9.29
N THR A 176 13.85 -1.50 -8.72
CA THR A 176 15.22 -1.57 -9.25
C THR A 176 15.79 -2.99 -9.16
N GLU A 177 16.78 -3.33 -9.99
CA GLU A 177 17.42 -4.66 -9.98
C GLU A 177 18.02 -5.04 -8.63
N THR A 178 18.53 -4.05 -7.89
CA THR A 178 19.08 -4.23 -6.53
C THR A 178 18.01 -4.50 -5.48
N SER A 179 16.73 -4.24 -5.77
CA SER A 179 15.61 -4.41 -4.84
C SER A 179 14.85 -5.74 -5.02
N ILE A 180 15.30 -6.59 -5.95
CA ILE A 180 14.62 -7.83 -6.34
C ILE A 180 15.35 -9.05 -5.76
N ASN A 181 14.59 -10.09 -5.41
CA ASN A 181 15.12 -11.35 -4.87
C ASN A 181 16.02 -11.16 -3.63
N LEU A 182 15.68 -10.18 -2.80
CA LEU A 182 16.40 -9.91 -1.56
C LEU A 182 16.18 -11.00 -0.51
N SER A 183 17.22 -11.30 0.25
CA SER A 183 17.07 -12.00 1.52
C SER A 183 16.45 -11.09 2.58
N THR A 184 15.91 -11.66 3.64
CA THR A 184 15.29 -10.89 4.73
C THR A 184 16.26 -9.88 5.34
N ASP A 185 17.53 -10.25 5.55
CA ASP A 185 18.53 -9.35 6.14
C ASP A 185 18.90 -8.19 5.20
N MET A 186 19.06 -8.47 3.91
CA MET A 186 19.32 -7.44 2.90
C MET A 186 18.13 -6.47 2.81
N ALA A 187 16.90 -7.00 2.81
CA ALA A 187 15.68 -6.18 2.81
C ALA A 187 15.60 -5.27 4.05
N VAL A 188 15.96 -5.78 5.23
CA VAL A 188 16.01 -4.98 6.47
C VAL A 188 17.10 -3.90 6.41
N GLY A 189 18.26 -4.21 5.83
CA GLY A 189 19.34 -3.24 5.60
C GLY A 189 18.92 -2.09 4.68
N LEU A 190 18.30 -2.42 3.54
CA LEU A 190 17.78 -1.44 2.59
C LEU A 190 16.64 -0.61 3.18
N ALA A 191 15.71 -1.24 3.89
CA ALA A 191 14.63 -0.55 4.61
C ALA A 191 15.18 0.49 5.59
N ARG A 192 16.21 0.12 6.37
CA ARG A 192 16.86 1.06 7.30
C ARG A 192 17.48 2.25 6.58
N LYS A 193 18.19 2.01 5.47
CA LYS A 193 18.82 3.07 4.68
C LYS A 193 17.77 4.02 4.09
N PHE A 194 16.70 3.46 3.51
CA PHE A 194 15.59 4.22 2.94
C PHE A 194 14.90 5.09 3.98
N LEU A 195 14.49 4.52 5.11
CA LEU A 195 13.77 5.26 6.15
C LEU A 195 14.61 6.39 6.76
N LYS A 196 15.92 6.19 6.93
CA LYS A 196 16.83 7.26 7.41
C LYS A 196 16.97 8.41 6.42
N ALA A 197 17.04 8.10 5.13
CA ALA A 197 17.15 9.10 4.08
C ALA A 197 15.85 9.90 3.93
N MET A 198 14.69 9.23 3.98
CA MET A 198 13.38 9.87 3.84
C MET A 198 12.92 10.61 5.10
N ALA A 199 13.55 10.37 6.26
CA ALA A 199 13.25 11.07 7.51
C ALA A 199 13.90 12.46 7.62
N GLN A 200 14.73 12.87 6.64
CA GLN A 200 15.29 14.22 6.63
C GLN A 200 14.21 15.26 6.31
N PRO A 201 14.37 16.53 6.76
CA PRO A 201 13.44 17.60 6.43
C PRO A 201 13.22 17.71 4.92
N PHE A 202 11.96 17.76 4.51
CA PHE A 202 11.57 17.85 3.12
C PHE A 202 11.28 19.32 2.77
N GLU A 203 12.22 19.96 2.08
CA GLU A 203 12.08 21.37 1.70
C GLU A 203 11.18 21.50 0.46
N LEU A 204 10.11 22.29 0.59
CA LEU A 204 9.11 22.48 -0.46
C LEU A 204 9.70 23.14 -1.72
N GLU A 205 10.71 23.99 -1.54
CA GLU A 205 11.40 24.68 -2.63
C GLU A 205 12.14 23.72 -3.56
N SER A 206 12.63 22.59 -3.04
CA SER A 206 13.28 21.54 -3.84
C SER A 206 12.33 20.84 -4.82
N GLN A 207 11.01 21.00 -4.65
CA GLN A 207 9.98 20.41 -5.49
C GLN A 207 9.49 21.35 -6.60
N LEU A 208 9.73 22.67 -6.46
CA LEU A 208 9.28 23.69 -7.40
C LEU A 208 9.96 23.49 -8.77
N GLY A 209 9.16 23.26 -9.81
CA GLY A 209 9.63 23.00 -11.18
C GLY A 209 9.85 21.52 -11.54
N ILE A 210 9.85 20.60 -10.56
CA ILE A 210 9.96 19.15 -10.82
C ILE A 210 8.59 18.49 -10.65
N SER A 211 8.13 18.43 -9.40
CA SER A 211 6.89 17.76 -9.01
C SER A 211 5.79 18.75 -8.66
N MET A 212 6.10 19.95 -8.16
CA MET A 212 5.14 21.03 -7.92
C MET A 212 5.42 22.22 -8.83
N TRP A 213 4.39 22.74 -9.49
CA TRP A 213 4.54 23.80 -10.47
C TRP A 213 3.84 25.04 -9.95
N ALA A 214 4.54 26.17 -9.99
CA ALA A 214 3.97 27.48 -9.76
C ALA A 214 3.43 28.04 -11.08
N ASN A 215 2.57 29.06 -11.03
CA ASN A 215 2.00 29.70 -12.23
C ASN A 215 3.09 30.13 -13.23
N GLU A 216 4.21 30.64 -12.74
CA GLU A 216 5.36 31.04 -13.55
C GLU A 216 5.97 29.87 -14.34
N HIS A 217 6.05 28.68 -13.73
CA HIS A 217 6.55 27.47 -14.39
C HIS A 217 5.59 26.94 -15.47
N ILE A 218 4.26 27.11 -15.27
CA ILE A 218 3.22 26.73 -16.23
C ILE A 218 3.31 27.60 -17.48
N VAL A 219 3.48 28.91 -17.30
CA VAL A 219 3.60 29.89 -18.40
C VAL A 219 4.88 29.63 -19.22
N GLN A 220 6.01 29.31 -18.57
CA GLN A 220 7.27 29.00 -19.26
C GLN A 220 7.22 27.69 -20.04
N HIS A 221 6.44 26.70 -19.61
CA HIS A 221 6.32 25.39 -20.25
C HIS A 221 5.17 25.30 -21.26
N GLY A 222 4.58 26.44 -21.66
CA GLY A 222 3.59 26.51 -22.74
C GLY A 222 2.20 26.00 -22.36
N GLY A 223 1.90 25.85 -21.06
CA GLY A 223 0.53 25.68 -20.61
C GLY A 223 -0.23 26.97 -20.91
N ARG A 224 -1.33 26.89 -21.66
CA ARG A 224 -2.31 27.99 -21.70
C ARG A 224 -2.77 28.23 -20.26
N GLY A 225 -2.17 29.20 -19.59
CA GLY A 225 -2.69 29.76 -18.37
C GLY A 225 -3.95 30.54 -18.76
N ASP A 226 -5.10 29.87 -18.75
CA ASP A 226 -6.35 30.58 -18.63
C ASP A 226 -6.31 31.22 -17.24
N VAL A 227 -5.95 32.49 -17.22
CA VAL A 227 -6.02 33.36 -16.06
C VAL A 227 -7.50 33.47 -15.70
N VAL A 228 -7.95 32.64 -14.75
CA VAL A 228 -9.20 32.92 -14.05
C VAL A 228 -8.84 33.92 -12.96
N ASP A 229 -8.95 35.20 -13.30
CA ASP A 229 -8.87 36.31 -12.36
C ASP A 229 -9.87 36.05 -11.23
N THR A 230 -9.36 35.64 -10.08
CA THR A 230 -10.13 35.41 -8.85
C THR A 230 -10.19 36.68 -7.98
N GLU A 231 -10.01 37.85 -8.59
CA GLU A 231 -10.11 39.15 -7.92
C GLU A 231 -11.38 39.95 -8.29
N SER A 232 -12.25 39.46 -9.17
CA SER A 232 -13.48 40.17 -9.55
C SER A 232 -14.75 39.74 -8.81
N ASP A 233 -14.76 38.60 -8.11
CA ASP A 233 -15.96 38.09 -7.40
C ASP A 233 -16.04 38.43 -5.90
N ALA A 234 -15.06 39.17 -5.36
CA ALA A 234 -15.07 39.60 -3.95
C ALA A 234 -15.64 41.02 -3.72
N MET A 235 -16.09 41.74 -4.75
CA MET A 235 -16.56 43.14 -4.63
C MET A 235 -17.97 43.40 -5.17
N GLN A 236 -18.88 42.41 -5.14
CA GLN A 236 -20.29 42.62 -5.51
C GLN A 236 -21.34 42.06 -4.53
N VAL A 237 -21.01 41.87 -3.26
CA VAL A 237 -22.01 41.54 -2.22
C VAL A 237 -22.25 42.68 -1.21
N ASP A 238 -21.38 43.68 -1.14
CA ASP A 238 -21.58 44.85 -0.27
C ASP A 238 -21.81 46.12 -1.11
N GLN A 239 -23.02 46.31 -1.63
CA GLN A 239 -23.69 47.61 -1.86
C GLN A 239 -24.90 47.45 -2.79
N VAL A 240 -26.03 46.94 -2.29
CA VAL A 240 -27.36 47.53 -2.51
C VAL A 240 -28.21 47.13 -1.29
N GLY A 241 -28.85 48.13 -0.67
CA GLY A 241 -29.75 47.93 0.46
C GLY A 241 -31.12 47.37 0.09
#